data_AF-A0A3M6W395-F1
#
_entry.id   AF-A0A3M6W395-F1
#
_cell.length_a   1.000
_cell.length_b   1.000
_cell.length_c   1.000
_cell.angle_alpha   90.00
_cell.angle_beta   90.00
_cell.angle_gamma   90.00
#
_symmetry.space_group_name_H-M   'P 1'
#
loop_
_entity.id
_entity.type
_entity.pdbx_description
1 polymer ?
#
loop_
_entity_poly.entity_id
_entity_poly.type
_entity_poly.pdbx_seq_one_letter_code
_entity_poly.pdbx_strand_id
1 'polypeptide(L)'
;MDDPIQEITPVVHLLTQGSPQEQEDAINKYFTPDASFTHPFCQTWSFNGSRKLIHSIFKWYKIMSPKIDLQVNSVAYDEANLILYLNITQTFAIWFIPFHRSPVNLTTVLHLTRSPSSKKYLIKSQNDLYQVDQFVRFFLPWGGIGTTLVSLWHAWATFFCVVLAWIFAPFLRLEQAWAERRTRGAAETRLMRTVDRIEEVRMRGRTSAVARRGEEDAAETLEDLAGRVRVSGRETDAEGRRLMGFGSEGAGDKTQFGSMQVVRPN
;
A
#
# COMPACT_ATOMS: atom_id res chain seq x y z
N MET A 1 9.32 -22.08 4.49
CA MET A 1 10.53 -21.24 4.44
C MET A 1 10.91 -20.89 5.85
N ASP A 2 12.19 -20.96 6.18
CA ASP A 2 12.73 -20.46 7.44
C ASP A 2 13.06 -18.96 7.29
N ASP A 3 13.63 -18.55 6.15
CA ASP A 3 13.79 -17.15 5.71
C ASP A 3 13.05 -16.92 4.38
N PRO A 4 11.91 -16.19 4.39
CA PRO A 4 11.13 -15.97 3.17
C PRO A 4 11.82 -15.08 2.14
N ILE A 5 12.75 -14.20 2.52
CA ILE A 5 13.43 -13.31 1.56
C ILE A 5 14.44 -14.12 0.74
N GLN A 6 15.22 -14.98 1.39
CA GLN A 6 16.27 -15.76 0.74
C GLN A 6 15.71 -16.96 -0.02
N GLU A 7 14.65 -17.60 0.49
CA GLU A 7 14.15 -18.86 -0.08
C GLU A 7 13.11 -18.67 -1.19
N ILE A 8 12.42 -17.53 -1.26
CA ILE A 8 11.28 -17.39 -2.19
C ILE A 8 11.68 -17.47 -3.67
N THR A 9 12.81 -16.89 -4.04
CA THR A 9 13.25 -16.87 -5.45
C THR A 9 13.45 -18.31 -5.95
N PRO A 10 14.22 -19.18 -5.26
CA PRO A 10 14.25 -20.61 -5.57
C PRO A 10 12.87 -21.27 -5.62
N VAL A 11 11.95 -20.93 -4.71
CA VAL A 11 10.58 -21.49 -4.71
C VAL A 11 9.83 -21.12 -5.99
N VAL A 12 9.90 -19.86 -6.44
CA VAL A 12 9.26 -19.43 -7.69
C VAL A 12 9.86 -20.16 -8.89
N HIS A 13 11.18 -20.36 -8.92
CA HIS A 13 11.82 -21.14 -9.97
C HIS A 13 11.38 -22.61 -9.96
N LEU A 14 11.26 -23.24 -8.79
CA LEU A 14 10.72 -24.61 -8.69
C LEU A 14 9.27 -24.69 -9.19
N LEU A 15 8.45 -23.70 -8.85
CA LEU A 15 7.04 -23.66 -9.25
C LEU A 15 6.85 -23.45 -10.75
N THR A 16 7.77 -22.78 -11.44
CA THR A 16 7.57 -22.38 -12.85
C THR A 16 8.49 -23.12 -13.82
N GLN A 17 9.76 -23.28 -13.47
CA GLN A 17 10.79 -23.89 -14.29
C GLN A 17 11.10 -25.34 -13.91
N GLY A 18 10.82 -25.75 -12.67
CA GLY A 18 11.01 -27.13 -12.19
C GLY A 18 10.25 -28.19 -12.99
N SER A 19 10.63 -29.47 -12.81
CA SER A 19 9.90 -30.62 -13.35
C SER A 19 8.50 -30.74 -12.72
N PRO A 20 7.57 -31.50 -13.32
CA PRO A 20 6.23 -31.69 -12.75
C PRO A 20 6.26 -32.22 -11.31
N GLN A 21 7.21 -33.11 -10.98
CA GLN A 21 7.38 -33.65 -9.63
C GLN A 21 7.90 -32.57 -8.67
N GLU A 22 8.93 -31.82 -9.05
CA GLU A 22 9.48 -30.74 -8.22
C GLU A 22 8.46 -29.63 -7.98
N GLN A 23 7.63 -29.32 -8.98
CA GLN A 23 6.53 -28.37 -8.85
C GLN A 23 5.48 -28.87 -7.85
N GLU A 24 5.08 -30.15 -7.95
CA GLU A 24 4.14 -30.76 -7.01
C GLU A 24 4.71 -30.76 -5.57
N ASP A 25 5.98 -31.17 -5.41
CA ASP A 25 6.66 -31.19 -4.12
C ASP A 25 6.79 -29.79 -3.52
N ALA A 26 7.09 -28.79 -4.35
CA ALA A 26 7.14 -27.38 -3.93
C ALA A 26 5.77 -26.88 -3.44
N ILE A 27 4.69 -27.17 -4.18
CA ILE A 27 3.33 -26.79 -3.75
C ILE A 27 2.98 -27.47 -2.42
N ASN A 28 3.28 -28.76 -2.28
CA ASN A 28 2.98 -29.50 -1.04
C ASN A 28 3.78 -28.99 0.17
N LYS A 29 5.04 -28.58 -0.06
CA LYS A 29 5.96 -28.10 0.99
C LYS A 29 5.67 -26.66 1.41
N TYR A 30 5.38 -25.77 0.45
CA TYR A 30 5.32 -24.34 0.71
C TYR A 30 3.89 -23.78 0.84
N PHE A 31 2.85 -24.44 0.31
CA PHE A 31 1.47 -23.94 0.40
C PHE A 31 0.67 -24.63 1.50
N THR A 32 -0.20 -23.88 2.19
CA THR A 32 -1.14 -24.47 3.14
C THR A 32 -2.17 -25.36 2.43
N PRO A 33 -2.75 -26.38 3.09
CA PRO A 33 -3.75 -27.26 2.49
C PRO A 33 -5.01 -26.52 1.96
N ASP A 34 -5.27 -25.35 2.53
CA ASP A 34 -6.38 -24.45 2.25
C ASP A 34 -5.92 -23.13 1.62
N ALA A 35 -4.79 -23.14 0.90
CA ALA A 35 -4.25 -21.96 0.25
C ALA A 35 -5.15 -21.48 -0.89
N SER A 36 -5.21 -20.17 -1.09
CA SER A 36 -5.90 -19.56 -2.23
C SER A 36 -4.92 -19.07 -3.29
N PHE A 37 -5.37 -19.11 -4.53
CA PHE A 37 -4.66 -18.59 -5.69
C PHE A 37 -5.62 -17.71 -6.49
N THR A 38 -5.15 -16.52 -6.86
CA THR A 38 -5.88 -15.55 -7.68
C THR A 38 -4.97 -15.14 -8.83
N HIS A 39 -5.45 -15.37 -10.05
CA HIS A 39 -4.82 -14.99 -11.30
C HIS A 39 -5.89 -14.36 -12.20
N PRO A 40 -5.55 -13.47 -13.16
CA PRO A 40 -6.55 -12.81 -13.99
C PRO A 40 -7.55 -13.73 -14.71
N PHE A 41 -7.18 -15.00 -14.95
CA PHE A 41 -8.01 -15.97 -15.67
C PHE A 41 -8.60 -17.08 -14.79
N CYS A 42 -8.13 -17.24 -13.55
CA CYS A 42 -8.60 -18.31 -12.69
C CYS A 42 -8.38 -18.01 -11.22
N GLN A 43 -9.20 -18.63 -10.38
CA GLN A 43 -9.15 -18.47 -8.94
C GLN A 43 -9.52 -19.78 -8.26
N THR A 44 -8.97 -20.05 -7.08
CA THR A 44 -9.27 -21.27 -6.31
C THR A 44 -10.08 -21.03 -5.04
N TRP A 45 -10.18 -19.78 -4.56
CA TRP A 45 -10.69 -19.43 -3.23
C TRP A 45 -9.94 -20.16 -2.09
N SER A 46 -10.32 -19.92 -0.82
CA SER A 46 -9.70 -20.53 0.36
C SER A 46 -10.68 -21.48 1.05
N PHE A 47 -10.43 -22.78 0.96
CA PHE A 47 -11.19 -23.82 1.67
C PHE A 47 -10.32 -25.07 1.84
N ASN A 48 -10.68 -25.97 2.76
CA ASN A 48 -9.88 -27.17 2.99
C ASN A 48 -9.76 -28.04 1.72
N GLY A 49 -8.54 -28.23 1.23
CA GLY A 49 -8.26 -28.97 0.01
C GLY A 49 -8.14 -28.10 -1.26
N SER A 50 -8.33 -26.77 -1.18
CA SER A 50 -8.16 -25.85 -2.30
C SER A 50 -6.76 -25.92 -2.92
N ARG A 51 -5.74 -26.36 -2.17
CA ARG A 51 -4.39 -26.64 -2.70
C ARG A 51 -4.39 -27.63 -3.88
N LYS A 52 -5.34 -28.55 -3.96
CA LYS A 52 -5.47 -29.46 -5.12
C LYS A 52 -5.83 -28.72 -6.40
N LEU A 53 -6.58 -27.63 -6.32
CA LEU A 53 -6.85 -26.77 -7.47
C LEU A 53 -5.60 -26.03 -7.93
N ILE A 54 -4.78 -25.57 -6.98
CA ILE A 54 -3.48 -24.95 -7.26
C ILE A 54 -2.58 -25.93 -8.04
N HIS A 55 -2.51 -27.19 -7.60
CA HIS A 55 -1.82 -28.25 -8.35
C HIS A 55 -2.31 -28.37 -9.79
N SER A 56 -3.63 -28.41 -10.01
CA SER A 56 -4.20 -28.50 -11.36
C SER A 56 -3.85 -27.29 -12.22
N ILE A 57 -3.85 -26.08 -11.65
CA ILE A 57 -3.51 -24.83 -12.36
C ILE A 57 -2.04 -24.83 -12.78
N PHE A 58 -1.12 -25.08 -11.85
CA PHE A 58 0.33 -25.08 -12.15
C PHE A 58 0.70 -26.18 -13.15
N LYS A 59 0.07 -27.35 -13.05
CA LYS A 59 0.22 -28.44 -14.04
C LYS A 59 -0.28 -28.00 -15.41
N TRP A 60 -1.44 -27.34 -15.49
CA TRP A 60 -1.96 -26.80 -16.75
C TRP A 60 -1.03 -25.74 -17.34
N TYR A 61 -0.49 -24.84 -16.53
CA TYR A 61 0.48 -23.84 -16.99
C TYR A 61 1.74 -24.47 -17.59
N LYS A 62 2.25 -25.55 -16.97
CA LYS A 62 3.37 -26.33 -17.51
C LYS A 62 3.03 -27.01 -18.84
N ILE A 63 1.81 -27.54 -18.99
CA ILE A 63 1.32 -28.11 -20.25
C ILE A 63 1.25 -27.04 -21.34
N MET A 64 0.72 -25.85 -21.04
CA MET A 64 0.58 -24.76 -22.02
C MET A 64 1.91 -24.14 -22.42
N SER A 65 2.84 -24.00 -21.48
CA SER A 65 4.15 -23.41 -21.70
C SER A 65 5.23 -24.27 -21.02
N PRO A 66 5.70 -25.36 -21.66
CA PRO A 66 6.66 -26.28 -21.05
C PRO A 66 8.02 -25.64 -20.74
N LYS A 67 8.41 -24.64 -21.54
CA LYS A 67 9.62 -23.85 -21.38
C LYS A 67 9.20 -22.41 -21.07
N ILE A 68 9.51 -21.96 -19.86
CA ILE A 68 9.24 -20.62 -19.38
C ILE A 68 10.57 -20.02 -18.97
N ASP A 69 10.86 -18.82 -19.47
CA ASP A 69 11.94 -18.00 -18.94
C ASP A 69 11.35 -17.04 -17.91
N LEU A 70 11.96 -16.99 -16.73
CA LEU A 70 11.46 -16.25 -15.59
C LEU A 70 12.63 -15.63 -14.84
N GLN A 71 12.49 -14.36 -14.50
CA GLN A 71 13.41 -13.59 -13.69
C GLN A 71 12.65 -12.92 -12.55
N VAL A 72 13.12 -13.12 -11.31
CA VAL A 72 12.67 -12.35 -10.16
C VAL A 72 13.49 -11.06 -10.13
N ASN A 73 12.84 -9.91 -10.32
CA ASN A 73 13.53 -8.61 -10.40
C ASN A 73 13.76 -8.01 -9.02
N SER A 74 12.81 -8.18 -8.10
CA SER A 74 12.90 -7.67 -6.73
C SER A 74 11.99 -8.42 -5.79
N VAL A 75 12.42 -8.55 -4.54
CA VAL A 75 11.64 -9.09 -3.43
C VAL A 75 11.55 -8.03 -2.34
N ALA A 76 10.34 -7.83 -1.81
CA ALA A 76 10.12 -6.98 -0.65
C ALA A 76 9.22 -7.69 0.36
N TYR A 77 9.65 -7.71 1.62
CA TYR A 77 8.93 -8.38 2.70
C TYR A 77 8.39 -7.38 3.71
N ASP A 78 7.08 -7.45 3.94
CA ASP A 78 6.40 -6.80 5.04
C ASP A 78 6.26 -7.80 6.20
N GLU A 79 7.19 -7.71 7.15
CA GLU A 79 7.25 -8.56 8.33
C GLU A 79 6.05 -8.39 9.26
N ALA A 80 5.48 -7.18 9.34
CA ALA A 80 4.39 -6.88 10.27
C ALA A 80 3.09 -7.55 9.82
N ASN A 81 2.85 -7.57 8.51
CA ASN A 81 1.64 -8.16 7.93
C ASN A 81 1.86 -9.56 7.33
N LEU A 82 3.11 -10.06 7.36
CA LEU A 82 3.50 -11.33 6.73
C LEU A 82 3.19 -11.38 5.23
N ILE A 83 3.46 -10.29 4.52
CA ILE A 83 3.20 -10.16 3.09
C ILE A 83 4.51 -10.06 2.33
N LEU A 84 4.66 -10.87 1.28
CA LEU A 84 5.80 -10.85 0.41
C LEU A 84 5.39 -10.37 -0.98
N TYR A 85 6.10 -9.36 -1.49
CA TYR A 85 5.90 -8.78 -2.81
C TYR A 85 7.05 -9.20 -3.71
N LEU A 86 6.72 -9.75 -4.87
CA LEU A 86 7.69 -10.12 -5.89
C LEU A 86 7.36 -9.40 -7.17
N ASN A 87 8.36 -8.73 -7.75
CA ASN A 87 8.26 -8.30 -9.14
C ASN A 87 8.94 -9.33 -10.03
N ILE A 88 8.23 -9.85 -11.01
CA ILE A 88 8.66 -10.96 -11.85
C ILE A 88 8.50 -10.56 -13.31
N THR A 89 9.54 -10.79 -14.10
CA THR A 89 9.46 -10.79 -15.57
C THR A 89 9.42 -12.23 -16.04
N GLN A 90 8.43 -12.57 -16.86
CA GLN A 90 8.24 -13.91 -17.38
C GLN A 90 8.00 -13.84 -18.89
N THR A 91 8.62 -14.73 -19.65
CA THR A 91 8.29 -14.92 -21.06
C THR A 91 7.57 -16.25 -21.22
N PHE A 92 6.28 -16.18 -21.53
CA PHE A 92 5.48 -17.38 -21.80
C PHE A 92 5.39 -17.65 -23.30
N ALA A 93 5.42 -18.93 -23.65
CA ALA A 93 5.31 -19.42 -25.01
C ALA A 93 4.27 -20.54 -25.06
N ILE A 94 3.13 -20.27 -25.69
CA ILE A 94 2.06 -21.26 -25.82
C ILE A 94 2.47 -22.22 -26.93
N TRP A 95 2.81 -23.46 -26.56
CA TRP A 95 3.53 -24.38 -27.46
C TRP A 95 2.78 -24.74 -28.75
N PHE A 96 1.44 -24.71 -28.72
CA PHE A 96 0.59 -25.05 -29.86
C PHE A 96 0.18 -23.83 -30.70
N ILE A 97 0.60 -22.61 -30.32
CA ILE A 97 0.37 -21.40 -31.12
C ILE A 97 1.70 -21.03 -31.80
N PRO A 98 1.81 -21.15 -33.14
CA PRO A 98 3.07 -20.87 -33.84
C PRO A 98 3.51 -19.42 -33.62
N PHE A 99 4.81 -19.23 -33.38
CA PHE A 99 5.46 -17.93 -33.14
C PHE A 99 4.97 -17.14 -31.92
N HIS A 100 4.22 -17.77 -31.01
CA HIS A 100 3.75 -17.09 -29.80
C HIS A 100 4.86 -16.97 -28.76
N ARG A 101 5.30 -15.73 -28.49
CA ARG A 101 6.09 -15.37 -27.31
C ARG A 101 5.59 -14.05 -26.76
N SER A 102 5.29 -14.03 -25.48
CA SER A 102 4.78 -12.83 -24.83
C SER A 102 5.57 -12.58 -23.55
N PRO A 103 6.48 -11.60 -23.56
CA PRO A 103 7.14 -11.13 -22.37
C PRO A 103 6.14 -10.31 -21.55
N VAL A 104 5.98 -10.68 -20.29
CA VAL A 104 5.09 -10.05 -19.33
C VAL A 104 5.83 -9.69 -18.05
N ASN A 105 5.41 -8.58 -17.44
CA ASN A 105 5.79 -8.23 -16.08
C ASN A 105 4.56 -8.38 -15.19
N LEU A 106 4.75 -9.02 -14.04
CA LEU A 106 3.72 -9.20 -13.04
C LEU A 106 4.27 -8.92 -11.64
N THR A 107 3.37 -8.51 -10.76
CA THR A 107 3.66 -8.40 -9.33
C THR A 107 2.88 -9.47 -8.60
N THR A 108 3.57 -10.42 -7.98
CA THR A 108 2.96 -11.45 -7.14
C THR A 108 2.95 -11.00 -5.70
N VAL A 109 1.78 -11.03 -5.07
CA VAL A 109 1.58 -10.78 -3.64
C VAL A 109 1.31 -12.11 -2.96
N LEU A 110 2.21 -12.51 -2.06
CA LEU A 110 2.06 -13.71 -1.26
C LEU A 110 1.72 -13.34 0.18
N HIS A 111 0.57 -13.82 0.66
CA HIS A 111 0.27 -13.79 2.08
C HIS A 111 0.84 -15.03 2.74
N LEU A 112 1.72 -14.83 3.71
CA LEU A 112 2.36 -15.88 4.46
C LEU A 112 1.62 -16.14 5.77
N THR A 113 1.75 -17.37 6.26
CA THR A 113 1.34 -17.75 7.61
C THR A 113 2.41 -18.63 8.23
N ARG A 114 2.48 -18.66 9.56
CA ARG A 114 3.41 -19.54 10.28
C ARG A 114 2.73 -20.86 10.58
N SER A 115 3.39 -21.95 10.22
CA SER A 115 2.97 -23.30 10.59
C SER A 115 2.95 -23.44 12.12
N PRO A 116 1.83 -23.87 12.74
CA PRO A 116 1.76 -24.07 14.19
C PRO A 116 2.75 -25.13 14.71
N SER A 117 3.06 -26.14 13.89
CA SER A 117 3.90 -27.27 14.27
C SER A 117 5.40 -27.02 14.04
N SER A 118 5.75 -26.40 12.91
CA SER A 118 7.14 -26.27 12.48
C SER A 118 7.70 -24.85 12.60
N LYS A 119 6.86 -23.86 12.95
CA LYS A 119 7.16 -22.41 12.92
C LYS A 119 7.64 -21.88 11.56
N LYS A 120 7.66 -22.70 10.51
CA LYS A 120 8.04 -22.31 9.15
C LYS A 120 6.96 -21.46 8.49
N TYR A 121 7.38 -20.54 7.64
CA TYR A 121 6.49 -19.78 6.77
C TYR A 121 5.91 -20.67 5.67
N LEU A 122 4.61 -20.57 5.47
CA LEU A 122 3.83 -21.21 4.41
C LEU A 122 3.03 -20.14 3.66
N ILE A 123 2.82 -20.35 2.37
CA ILE A 123 2.02 -19.50 1.50
C ILE A 123 0.55 -19.86 1.72
N LYS A 124 -0.21 -18.89 2.24
CA LYS A 124 -1.65 -19.00 2.50
C LYS A 124 -2.47 -18.43 1.34
N SER A 125 -1.96 -17.40 0.68
CA SER A 125 -2.59 -16.85 -0.52
C SER A 125 -1.53 -16.37 -1.50
N GLN A 126 -1.78 -16.57 -2.79
CA GLN A 126 -1.01 -16.00 -3.88
C GLN A 126 -1.96 -15.20 -4.78
N ASN A 127 -1.60 -13.94 -5.04
CA ASN A 127 -2.32 -13.06 -5.95
C ASN A 127 -1.37 -12.51 -7.01
N ASP A 128 -1.59 -12.85 -8.27
CA ASP A 128 -0.75 -12.44 -9.39
C ASP A 128 -1.37 -11.24 -10.11
N LEU A 129 -0.75 -10.07 -9.93
CA LEU A 129 -1.21 -8.80 -10.49
C LEU A 129 -0.50 -8.52 -11.82
N TYR A 130 -1.26 -8.57 -12.90
CA TYR A 130 -0.80 -8.20 -14.23
C TYR A 130 -1.20 -6.76 -14.56
N GLN A 131 -0.34 -6.06 -15.30
CA GLN A 131 -0.72 -4.80 -15.91
C GLN A 131 -1.76 -5.03 -17.03
N VAL A 132 -2.69 -4.08 -17.19
CA VAL A 132 -3.83 -4.22 -18.11
C VAL A 132 -3.39 -4.37 -19.57
N ASP A 133 -2.27 -3.77 -19.96
CA ASP A 133 -1.68 -3.93 -21.30
C ASP A 133 -1.11 -5.34 -21.52
N GLN A 134 -0.57 -5.96 -20.47
CA GLN A 134 -0.05 -7.32 -20.50
C GLN A 134 -1.20 -8.34 -20.59
N PHE A 135 -2.33 -8.05 -19.95
CA PHE A 135 -3.56 -8.83 -20.06
C PHE A 135 -4.03 -8.95 -21.52
N VAL A 136 -4.00 -7.86 -22.30
CA VAL A 136 -4.44 -7.88 -23.71
C VAL A 136 -3.56 -8.74 -24.61
N ARG A 137 -2.28 -8.90 -24.27
CA ARG A 137 -1.33 -9.72 -25.05
C ARG A 137 -1.69 -11.21 -25.03
N PHE A 138 -2.41 -11.69 -24.02
CA PHE A 138 -2.79 -13.10 -23.92
C PHE A 138 -3.86 -13.53 -24.94
N PHE A 139 -4.77 -12.64 -25.35
CA PHE A 139 -5.87 -12.97 -26.28
C PHE A 139 -5.74 -12.29 -27.65
N LEU A 140 -4.89 -11.26 -27.78
CA LEU A 140 -4.54 -10.63 -29.06
C LEU A 140 -3.01 -10.58 -29.23
N PRO A 141 -2.33 -11.74 -29.38
CA PRO A 141 -0.87 -11.79 -29.48
C PRO A 141 -0.32 -11.31 -30.84
N TRP A 142 -1.16 -11.09 -31.85
CA TRP A 142 -0.72 -10.65 -33.18
C TRP A 142 -0.42 -9.15 -33.22
N GLY A 143 0.88 -8.81 -33.24
CA GLY A 143 1.41 -7.58 -33.83
C GLY A 143 1.24 -6.27 -33.04
N GLY A 144 1.04 -6.32 -31.72
CA GLY A 144 0.98 -5.11 -30.88
C GLY A 144 -0.29 -4.27 -31.05
N ILE A 145 -1.29 -4.76 -31.80
CA ILE A 145 -2.59 -4.08 -31.98
C ILE A 145 -3.27 -3.88 -30.62
N GLY A 146 -3.26 -4.92 -29.78
CA GLY A 146 -3.83 -4.87 -28.44
C GLY A 146 -3.19 -3.81 -27.55
N THR A 147 -1.86 -3.73 -27.53
CA THR A 147 -1.13 -2.72 -26.76
C THR A 147 -1.38 -1.31 -27.28
N THR A 148 -1.50 -1.13 -28.60
CA THR A 148 -1.79 0.16 -29.21
C THR A 148 -3.20 0.64 -28.87
N LEU A 149 -4.20 -0.25 -28.90
CA LEU A 149 -5.57 0.09 -28.51
C LEU A 149 -5.67 0.50 -27.04
N VAL A 150 -5.01 -0.24 -26.14
CA VAL A 150 -4.95 0.13 -24.71
C VAL A 150 -4.25 1.47 -24.53
N SER A 151 -3.14 1.71 -25.24
CA SER A 151 -2.40 2.97 -25.16
C SER A 151 -3.21 4.15 -25.69
N LEU A 152 -3.94 3.96 -26.80
CA LEU A 152 -4.87 4.96 -27.33
C LEU A 152 -6.00 5.24 -26.34
N TRP A 153 -6.58 4.21 -25.72
CA TRP A 153 -7.58 4.37 -24.68
C TRP A 153 -7.02 5.15 -23.48
N HIS A 154 -5.83 4.83 -22.99
CA HIS A 154 -5.18 5.58 -21.91
C HIS A 154 -4.94 7.04 -22.28
N ALA A 155 -4.50 7.31 -23.53
CA ALA A 155 -4.30 8.67 -24.01
C ALA A 155 -5.63 9.46 -24.05
N TRP A 156 -6.69 8.85 -24.56
CA TRP A 156 -8.04 9.43 -24.58
C TRP A 156 -8.59 9.68 -23.17
N ALA A 157 -8.47 8.71 -22.27
CA ALA A 157 -8.89 8.86 -20.87
C ALA A 157 -8.13 9.99 -20.19
N THR A 158 -6.81 10.07 -20.38
CA THR A 158 -5.96 11.14 -19.82
C THR A 158 -6.38 12.52 -20.35
N PHE A 159 -6.61 12.62 -21.67
CA PHE A 159 -7.09 13.86 -22.30
C PHE A 159 -8.40 14.32 -21.64
N PHE A 160 -9.38 13.43 -21.48
CA PHE A 160 -10.64 13.78 -20.82
C PHE A 160 -10.45 14.12 -19.34
N CYS A 161 -9.60 13.43 -18.59
CA CYS A 161 -9.30 13.80 -17.21
C CYS A 161 -8.77 15.22 -17.11
N VAL A 162 -7.86 15.62 -17.99
CA VAL A 162 -7.32 16.99 -18.04
C VAL A 162 -8.40 17.99 -18.40
N VAL A 163 -9.14 17.76 -19.49
CA VAL A 163 -10.21 18.67 -19.95
C VAL A 163 -11.29 18.84 -18.88
N LEU A 164 -11.75 17.74 -18.28
CA LEU A 164 -12.75 17.78 -17.21
C LEU A 164 -12.20 18.49 -15.97
N ALA A 165 -10.94 18.28 -15.59
CA ALA A 165 -10.33 19.03 -14.49
C ALA A 165 -10.35 20.55 -14.73
N TRP A 166 -10.10 21.00 -15.97
CA TRP A 166 -10.22 22.42 -16.33
C TRP A 166 -11.67 22.92 -16.28
N ILE A 167 -12.62 22.15 -16.83
CA ILE A 167 -14.04 22.51 -16.83
C ILE A 167 -14.60 22.60 -15.40
N PHE A 168 -14.21 21.68 -14.52
CA PHE A 168 -14.70 21.59 -13.14
C PHE A 168 -13.79 22.30 -12.12
N ALA A 169 -12.71 22.96 -12.54
CA ALA A 169 -11.88 23.82 -11.69
C ALA A 169 -12.67 24.84 -10.84
N PRO A 170 -13.72 25.54 -11.34
CA PRO A 170 -14.50 26.43 -10.48
C PRO A 170 -15.22 25.69 -9.36
N PHE A 171 -15.71 24.47 -9.61
CA PHE A 171 -16.34 23.63 -8.58
C PHE A 171 -15.33 23.22 -7.51
N LEU A 172 -14.12 22.84 -7.92
CA LEU A 172 -13.05 22.47 -6.99
C LEU A 172 -12.61 23.66 -6.12
N ARG A 173 -12.57 24.88 -6.68
CA ARG A 173 -12.29 26.11 -5.92
C ARG A 173 -13.40 26.44 -4.92
N LEU A 174 -14.66 26.20 -5.26
CA LEU A 174 -15.77 26.37 -4.32
C LEU A 174 -15.67 25.38 -3.16
N GLU A 175 -15.36 24.11 -3.45
CA GLU A 175 -15.11 23.11 -2.42
C GLU A 175 -13.94 23.50 -1.51
N GLN A 176 -12.83 23.97 -2.08
CA GLN A 176 -11.69 24.46 -1.32
C GLN A 176 -12.08 25.64 -0.42
N ALA A 177 -12.81 26.63 -0.95
CA ALA A 177 -13.29 27.76 -0.15
C ALA A 177 -14.22 27.32 0.99
N TRP A 178 -15.04 26.29 0.78
CA TRP A 178 -15.88 25.71 1.83
C TRP A 178 -15.06 24.95 2.88
N ALA A 179 -14.01 24.24 2.47
CA ALA A 179 -13.08 23.58 3.38
C ALA A 179 -12.29 24.59 4.24
N GLU A 180 -11.84 25.70 3.64
CA GLU A 180 -11.19 26.81 4.34
C GLU A 180 -12.13 27.49 5.34
N ARG A 181 -13.42 27.67 5.02
CA ARG A 181 -14.40 28.20 5.97
C ARG A 181 -14.63 27.26 7.15
N ARG A 182 -14.69 25.94 6.92
CA ARG A 182 -14.83 24.95 7.99
C ARG A 182 -13.65 24.97 8.96
N THR A 183 -12.43 25.05 8.43
CA THR A 183 -11.21 25.09 9.25
C THR A 183 -11.07 26.40 10.01
N ARG A 184 -11.35 27.55 9.37
CA ARG A 184 -11.38 28.86 10.05
C ARG A 184 -12.40 28.90 11.19
N GLY A 185 -13.62 28.43 10.96
CA GLY A 185 -14.65 28.39 12.03
C GLY A 185 -14.23 27.50 13.20
N ALA A 186 -13.58 26.36 12.95
CA ALA A 186 -13.04 25.51 14.01
C ALA A 186 -11.91 26.20 14.80
N ALA A 187 -11.00 26.89 14.12
CA ALA A 187 -9.90 27.63 14.74
C ALA A 187 -10.41 28.82 15.57
N GLU A 188 -11.35 29.62 15.04
CA GLU A 188 -11.98 30.74 15.74
C GLU A 188 -12.71 30.28 17.00
N THR A 189 -13.46 29.18 16.93
CA THR A 189 -14.15 28.60 18.10
C THR A 189 -13.16 28.18 19.20
N ARG A 190 -12.00 27.63 18.82
CA ARG A 190 -10.96 27.20 19.79
C ARG A 190 -10.23 28.41 20.39
N LEU A 191 -9.98 29.45 19.59
CA LEU A 191 -9.43 30.72 20.06
C LEU A 191 -10.36 31.35 21.10
N MET A 192 -11.67 31.46 20.79
CA MET A 192 -12.65 32.01 21.73
C MET A 192 -12.66 31.26 23.06
N ARG A 193 -12.70 29.92 23.05
CA ARG A 193 -12.61 29.12 24.29
C ARG A 193 -11.32 29.37 25.08
N THR A 194 -10.21 29.64 24.39
CA THR A 194 -8.92 29.90 25.03
C THR A 194 -8.92 31.28 25.67
N VAL A 195 -9.45 32.29 24.98
CA VAL A 195 -9.61 33.65 25.50
C VAL A 195 -10.55 33.64 26.69
N ASP A 196 -11.72 33.00 26.60
CA ASP A 196 -12.67 32.86 27.71
C ASP A 196 -12.01 32.23 28.95
N ARG A 197 -11.23 31.17 28.77
CA ARG A 197 -10.49 30.54 29.86
C ARG A 197 -9.45 31.48 30.48
N ILE A 198 -8.77 32.29 29.68
CA ILE A 198 -7.83 33.31 30.18
C ILE A 198 -8.57 34.41 30.94
N GLU A 199 -9.73 34.85 30.44
CA GLU A 199 -10.57 35.82 31.14
C GLU A 199 -11.10 35.28 32.46
N GLU A 200 -11.55 34.02 32.52
CA GLU A 200 -11.93 33.37 33.78
C GLU A 200 -10.80 33.35 34.80
N VAL A 201 -9.58 32.98 34.36
CA VAL A 201 -8.38 33.00 35.21
C VAL A 201 -8.05 34.43 35.65
N ARG A 202 -8.13 35.42 34.76
CA ARG A 202 -7.91 36.83 35.11
C ARG A 202 -8.95 37.34 36.10
N MET A 203 -10.22 36.95 35.93
CA MET A 203 -11.30 37.36 36.83
C MET A 203 -11.16 36.69 38.21
N ARG A 204 -10.75 35.41 38.26
CA ARG A 204 -10.32 34.75 39.52
C ARG A 204 -9.09 35.40 40.13
N GLY A 205 -8.12 35.76 39.31
CA GLY A 205 -6.91 36.47 39.71
C GLY A 205 -7.22 37.85 40.29
N ARG A 206 -8.21 38.55 39.75
CA ARG A 206 -8.67 39.86 40.21
C ARG A 206 -9.51 39.77 41.49
N THR A 207 -10.29 38.71 41.69
CA THR A 207 -10.93 38.43 42.99
C THR A 207 -9.92 37.99 44.05
N SER A 208 -8.82 37.33 43.66
CA SER A 208 -7.71 37.03 44.58
C SER A 208 -6.74 38.21 44.80
N ALA A 209 -6.63 39.17 43.88
CA ALA A 209 -5.71 40.32 43.97
C ALA A 209 -6.19 41.46 44.89
N VAL A 210 -7.36 41.33 45.52
CA VAL A 210 -7.65 42.07 46.77
C VAL A 210 -6.82 41.51 47.94
N ALA A 211 -6.17 40.36 47.77
CA ALA A 211 -5.24 39.77 48.73
C ALA A 211 -3.81 39.64 48.15
N ARG A 212 -3.02 40.66 48.47
CA ARG A 212 -1.55 40.72 48.49
C ARG A 212 -0.79 41.09 47.22
N ARG A 213 0.20 41.94 47.51
CA ARG A 213 1.12 42.72 46.70
C ARG A 213 2.41 41.90 46.54
N GLY A 214 2.92 41.82 45.31
CA GLY A 214 4.23 41.24 44.99
C GLY A 214 4.54 41.47 43.52
N GLU A 215 5.51 42.35 43.25
CA GLU A 215 5.86 42.85 41.90
C GLU A 215 6.82 41.90 41.16
N GLU A 216 7.10 40.70 41.70
CA GLU A 216 7.96 39.68 41.09
C GLU A 216 7.15 38.53 40.43
N ASP A 217 5.94 38.21 40.91
CA ASP A 217 5.09 37.14 40.35
C ASP A 217 4.49 37.47 38.97
N ALA A 218 4.39 38.77 38.64
CA ALA A 218 3.76 39.26 37.41
C ALA A 218 4.62 39.01 36.16
N ALA A 219 5.95 39.01 36.30
CA ALA A 219 6.86 38.76 35.20
C ALA A 219 6.89 37.26 34.84
N GLU A 220 6.92 36.38 35.86
CA GLU A 220 6.88 34.93 35.69
C GLU A 220 5.54 34.45 35.10
N THR A 221 4.42 35.07 35.51
CA THR A 221 3.11 34.78 34.92
C THR A 221 2.98 35.27 33.47
N LEU A 222 3.62 36.39 33.10
CA LEU A 222 3.62 36.87 31.71
C LEU A 222 4.45 35.99 30.77
N GLU A 223 5.59 35.45 31.24
CA GLU A 223 6.38 34.48 30.48
C GLU A 223 5.67 33.13 30.34
N ASP A 224 5.01 32.61 31.39
CA ASP A 224 4.18 31.39 31.31
C ASP A 224 2.98 31.59 30.37
N LEU A 225 2.34 32.77 30.41
CA LEU A 225 1.28 33.14 29.47
C LEU A 225 1.78 33.23 28.02
N ALA A 226 2.94 33.86 27.79
CA ALA A 226 3.55 33.94 26.46
C ALA A 226 3.92 32.54 25.93
N GLY A 227 4.43 31.66 26.81
CA GLY A 227 4.71 30.26 26.49
C GLY A 227 3.46 29.49 26.08
N ARG A 228 2.36 29.61 26.83
CA ARG A 228 1.08 28.94 26.54
C ARG A 228 0.42 29.40 25.25
N VAL A 229 0.48 30.70 24.94
CA VAL A 229 0.00 31.25 23.66
C VAL A 229 0.82 30.69 22.49
N ARG A 230 2.14 30.56 22.66
CA ARG A 230 3.05 30.00 21.64
C ARG A 230 2.80 28.52 21.39
N VAL A 231 2.53 27.74 22.44
CA VAL A 231 2.17 26.32 22.34
C VAL A 231 0.80 26.16 21.67
N SER A 232 -0.19 26.94 22.09
CA SER A 232 -1.53 26.91 21.50
C SER A 232 -1.50 27.28 20.01
N GLY A 233 -0.70 28.29 19.62
CA GLY A 233 -0.50 28.67 18.22
C GLY A 233 0.19 27.60 17.37
N ARG A 234 1.07 26.79 17.98
CA ARG A 234 1.69 25.63 17.29
C ARG A 234 0.72 24.47 17.12
N GLU A 235 -0.15 24.22 18.10
CA GLU A 235 -1.16 23.16 17.99
C GLU A 235 -2.23 23.47 16.95
N THR A 236 -2.67 24.73 16.85
CA THR A 236 -3.63 25.16 15.83
C THR A 236 -3.05 25.08 14.42
N ASP A 237 -1.77 25.41 14.25
CA ASP A 237 -1.08 25.28 12.95
C ASP A 237 -0.89 23.80 12.55
N ALA A 238 -0.55 22.93 13.51
CA ALA A 238 -0.42 21.49 13.29
C ALA A 238 -1.76 20.81 12.95
N GLU A 239 -2.86 21.24 13.57
CA GLU A 239 -4.20 20.72 13.32
C GLU A 239 -4.81 21.26 12.02
N GLY A 240 -4.53 22.52 11.66
CA GLY A 240 -4.87 23.10 10.36
C GLY A 240 -4.25 22.31 9.21
N ARG A 241 -2.98 21.90 9.36
CA ARG A 241 -2.32 20.99 8.41
C ARG A 241 -3.03 19.63 8.33
N ARG A 242 -3.34 19.01 9.47
CA ARG A 242 -4.08 17.73 9.52
C ARG A 242 -5.46 17.80 8.84
N LEU A 243 -6.22 18.86 9.05
CA LEU A 243 -7.55 19.04 8.44
C LEU A 243 -7.50 19.35 6.93
N MET A 244 -6.41 19.96 6.45
CA MET A 244 -6.15 20.16 5.02
C MET A 244 -5.58 18.91 4.31
N GLY A 245 -5.53 17.76 4.99
CA GLY A 245 -4.97 16.52 4.46
C GLY A 245 -3.44 16.51 4.35
N PHE A 246 -2.78 17.62 4.69
CA PHE A 246 -1.34 17.70 4.87
C PHE A 246 -1.01 17.21 6.27
N GLY A 247 -0.98 15.89 6.46
CA GLY A 247 -0.50 15.30 7.70
C GLY A 247 0.81 15.94 8.14
N SER A 248 0.85 16.43 9.39
CA SER A 248 2.08 16.88 10.03
C SER A 248 3.13 15.76 9.95
N GLU A 249 4.12 15.90 9.07
CA GLU A 249 5.41 15.24 9.23
C GLU A 249 6.04 15.80 10.51
N GLY A 250 5.78 15.13 11.63
CA GLY A 250 6.26 15.56 12.93
C GLY A 250 5.84 14.59 14.03
N ALA A 251 6.75 13.67 14.34
CA ALA A 251 6.81 12.90 15.58
C ALA A 251 5.54 12.12 15.96
N GLY A 252 5.00 11.36 15.00
CA GLY A 252 4.35 10.11 15.38
C GLY A 252 5.42 9.20 15.98
N ASP A 253 5.08 8.54 17.09
CA ASP A 253 5.76 7.35 17.57
C ASP A 253 6.35 6.60 16.37
N LYS A 254 7.67 6.45 16.33
CA LYS A 254 8.32 5.58 15.36
C LYS A 254 7.98 4.16 15.77
N THR A 255 6.71 3.78 15.68
CA THR A 255 6.34 2.42 15.34
C THR A 255 6.92 2.26 13.94
N GLN A 256 8.17 1.83 13.92
CA GLN A 256 8.96 1.51 12.76
C GLN A 256 8.01 0.72 11.85
N PHE A 257 7.50 1.34 10.78
CA PHE A 257 6.91 0.55 9.70
C PHE A 257 7.99 -0.45 9.37
N GLY A 258 7.67 -1.73 9.63
CA GLY A 258 8.63 -2.82 9.73
C GLY A 258 9.66 -2.67 8.64
N SER A 259 10.93 -2.80 8.99
CA SER A 259 12.06 -2.60 8.08
C SER A 259 11.79 -3.29 6.75
N MET A 260 11.36 -2.51 5.74
CA MET A 260 11.10 -3.04 4.41
C MET A 260 12.46 -3.34 3.80
N GLN A 261 12.86 -4.60 3.89
CA GLN A 261 14.10 -5.07 3.30
C GLN A 261 13.85 -5.25 1.79
N VAL A 262 14.26 -4.25 1.01
CA VAL A 262 14.31 -4.36 -0.45
C VAL A 262 15.65 -4.99 -0.79
N VAL A 263 15.65 -6.28 -1.10
CA VAL A 263 16.85 -7.00 -1.53
C VAL A 263 16.78 -7.15 -3.04
N ARG A 264 17.81 -6.66 -3.74
CA ARG A 264 18.02 -6.96 -5.16
C ARG A 264 18.58 -8.37 -5.25
N PRO A 265 17.91 -9.33 -5.90
CA PRO A 265 18.48 -10.66 -6.11
C PRO A 265 19.71 -10.55 -7.01
N ASN A 266 20.76 -11.31 -6.67
CA ASN A 266 21.94 -11.50 -7.52
C ASN A 266 21.62 -12.37 -8.72
#